data_AF-A0A015IGX4-F1
#
_entry.id   AF-A0A015IGX4-F1
#
_cell.length_a   1.000
_cell.length_b   1.000
_cell.length_c   1.000
_cell.angle_alpha   90.00
_cell.angle_beta   90.00
_cell.angle_gamma   90.00
#
_symmetry.space_group_name_H-M   'P 1'
#
loop_
_entity.id
_entity.type
_entity.pdbx_description
1 polymer ?
#
loop_
_entity_poly.entity_id
_entity_poly.type
_entity_poly.pdbx_seq_one_letter_code
_entity_poly.pdbx_strand_id
1 'polypeptide(L)'
;MNRFNCEGYIRINVNQTTNIAKIEVNHNYLHPPTSENSVSEEIKMFIQENIDLLPCEIYAKLINKGLDLSIKQKQIHFWWTKFNQNRYIHHENSFQSALIWMKEQNYYIILNLTEPVQAIAFTTGIYEHLKKNNIHIHECDIDATYNTNNLKFELYVIHAKVDGVGFPLAYLFLENNGNCGNGTRTDIINMFCKQMKLQGLNPEFLLTDKDFAQITASQRIWVNTKIQLCRWHIKRSVEARLASNKLSQRNTYVGLTAHHQFSFIKNTFIPPSPIPKGTIFCPKELRKEVWKIMDKHFIYIH
;
A
#
# COMPACT_ATOMS: atom_id res chain seq x y z
N MET A 1 -16.15 13.15 -34.00
CA MET A 1 -17.56 13.02 -33.60
C MET A 1 -18.29 14.20 -34.20
N ASN A 2 -19.13 13.99 -35.21
CA ASN A 2 -19.92 15.08 -35.80
C ASN A 2 -20.99 15.47 -34.77
N ARG A 3 -20.98 16.72 -34.32
CA ARG A 3 -22.06 17.25 -33.48
C ARG A 3 -23.26 17.47 -34.40
N PHE A 4 -24.37 16.79 -34.12
CA PHE A 4 -25.63 17.11 -34.80
C PHE A 4 -26.09 18.49 -34.32
N ASN A 5 -26.53 19.34 -35.25
CA ASN A 5 -27.12 20.63 -34.92
C ASN A 5 -28.56 20.42 -34.43
N CYS A 6 -28.72 19.72 -33.30
CA CYS A 6 -30.01 19.30 -32.77
C CYS A 6 -30.61 20.30 -31.77
N GLU A 7 -29.93 21.43 -31.53
CA GLU A 7 -30.27 22.43 -30.50
C GLU A 7 -30.51 21.82 -29.10
N GLY A 8 -29.95 20.63 -28.87
CA GLY A 8 -30.15 19.89 -27.64
C GLY A 8 -29.43 20.56 -26.49
N TYR A 9 -30.11 20.66 -25.34
CA TYR A 9 -29.52 21.16 -24.11
C TYR A 9 -29.88 20.29 -22.92
N ILE A 10 -28.96 20.26 -21.96
CA ILE A 10 -29.20 19.74 -20.62
C ILE A 10 -29.01 20.91 -19.65
N ARG A 11 -30.05 21.27 -18.92
CA ARG A 11 -30.02 22.30 -17.89
C ARG A 11 -30.25 21.65 -16.54
N ILE A 12 -29.29 21.81 -15.63
CA ILE A 12 -29.38 21.30 -14.26
C ILE A 12 -29.48 22.49 -13.32
N ASN A 13 -30.60 22.61 -12.61
CA ASN A 13 -30.82 23.62 -11.58
C ASN A 13 -30.79 22.93 -10.22
N VAL A 14 -29.81 23.27 -9.37
CA VAL A 14 -29.69 22.72 -8.03
C VAL A 14 -30.13 23.77 -7.02
N ASN A 15 -31.20 23.50 -6.28
CA ASN A 15 -31.63 24.32 -5.16
C ASN A 15 -30.98 23.80 -3.87
N GLN A 16 -30.03 24.57 -3.34
CA GLN A 16 -29.26 24.21 -2.15
C GLN A 16 -30.08 24.29 -0.86
N THR A 17 -31.17 25.06 -0.84
CA THR A 17 -32.05 25.20 0.33
C THR A 17 -32.99 24.01 0.46
N THR A 18 -33.48 23.49 -0.67
CA THR A 18 -34.39 22.33 -0.69
C THR A 18 -33.69 21.01 -0.98
N ASN A 19 -32.37 21.03 -1.27
CA ASN A 19 -31.58 19.88 -1.73
C ASN A 19 -32.17 19.16 -2.96
N ILE A 20 -32.90 19.89 -3.81
CA ILE A 20 -33.52 19.34 -5.02
C ILE A 20 -32.73 19.79 -6.25
N ALA A 21 -32.37 18.82 -7.09
CA ALA A 21 -31.86 19.07 -8.45
C ALA A 21 -32.97 18.85 -9.47
N LYS A 22 -33.28 19.87 -10.27
CA LYS A 22 -34.15 19.78 -11.44
C LYS A 22 -33.30 19.65 -12.70
N ILE A 23 -33.54 18.58 -13.46
CA ILE A 23 -32.86 18.32 -14.74
C ILE A 23 -33.86 18.53 -15.86
N GLU A 24 -33.57 19.46 -16.76
CA GLU A 24 -34.32 19.70 -17.99
C GLU A 24 -33.46 19.25 -19.18
N VAL A 25 -33.97 18.30 -19.96
CA VAL A 25 -33.32 17.84 -21.19
C VAL A 25 -34.24 18.20 -22.34
N ASN A 26 -33.73 18.93 -23.33
CA ASN A 26 -34.42 19.16 -24.59
C ASN A 26 -33.55 18.67 -25.75
N HIS A 27 -34.20 18.16 -26.78
CA HIS A 27 -33.57 17.69 -28.00
C HIS A 27 -34.54 17.88 -29.16
N ASN A 28 -34.35 18.93 -29.97
CA ASN A 28 -35.35 19.38 -30.95
C ASN A 28 -35.46 18.43 -32.17
N TYR A 29 -34.40 17.68 -32.48
CA TYR A 29 -34.35 16.83 -33.67
C TYR A 29 -33.89 15.42 -33.31
N LEU A 30 -34.72 14.42 -33.57
CA LEU A 30 -34.31 13.01 -33.49
C LEU A 30 -33.25 12.72 -34.55
N HIS A 31 -32.01 12.52 -34.13
CA HIS A 31 -30.96 11.97 -35.00
C HIS A 31 -30.79 10.48 -34.71
N PRO A 32 -30.23 9.70 -35.65
CA PRO A 32 -29.85 8.32 -35.36
C PRO A 32 -29.03 8.29 -34.07
N PRO A 33 -29.26 7.32 -33.17
CA PRO A 33 -28.38 7.13 -32.02
C PRO A 33 -26.95 7.09 -32.55
N THR A 34 -26.02 7.72 -31.82
CA THR A 34 -24.62 7.36 -32.04
C THR A 34 -24.56 5.84 -31.90
N SER A 35 -23.93 5.16 -32.87
CA SER A 35 -23.82 3.70 -32.84
C SER A 35 -23.50 3.31 -31.40
N GLU A 36 -24.40 2.55 -30.77
CA GLU A 36 -24.11 2.01 -29.46
C GLU A 36 -22.91 1.11 -29.68
N ASN A 37 -21.70 1.65 -29.50
CA ASN A 37 -20.48 0.86 -29.39
C ASN A 37 -20.51 0.21 -27.99
N SER A 38 -21.66 -0.37 -27.63
CA SER A 38 -21.85 -1.16 -26.45
C SER A 38 -20.92 -2.34 -26.56
N VAL A 39 -20.28 -2.67 -25.46
CA VAL A 39 -19.40 -3.82 -25.40
C VAL A 39 -20.27 -5.06 -25.57
N SER A 40 -19.97 -5.90 -26.56
CA SER A 40 -20.72 -7.13 -26.83
C SER A 40 -20.67 -8.08 -25.63
N GLU A 41 -21.61 -9.01 -25.56
CA GLU A 41 -21.66 -9.99 -24.46
C GLU A 41 -20.42 -10.90 -24.46
N GLU A 42 -19.90 -11.25 -25.64
CA GLU A 42 -18.66 -12.01 -25.80
C GLU A 42 -17.47 -11.31 -25.14
N ILE A 43 -17.36 -9.99 -25.32
CA ILE A 43 -16.28 -9.20 -24.68
C ILE A 43 -16.51 -9.12 -23.18
N LYS A 44 -17.75 -8.98 -22.71
CA LYS A 44 -18.06 -8.99 -21.27
C LYS A 44 -17.68 -10.31 -20.62
N MET A 45 -18.03 -11.45 -21.24
CA MET A 45 -17.61 -12.77 -20.78
C MET A 45 -16.10 -12.88 -20.73
N PHE A 46 -15.39 -12.41 -21.76
CA PHE A 46 -13.93 -12.40 -21.76
C PHE A 46 -13.34 -11.57 -20.61
N ILE A 47 -13.94 -10.42 -20.29
CA ILE A 47 -13.53 -9.62 -19.12
C ILE A 47 -13.74 -10.40 -17.82
N GLN A 48 -14.89 -11.08 -17.65
CA GLN A 48 -15.17 -11.87 -16.45
C GLN A 48 -14.20 -13.04 -16.29
N GLU A 49 -13.90 -13.76 -17.37
CA GLU A 49 -12.93 -14.86 -17.36
C GLU A 49 -11.49 -14.40 -17.06
N ASN A 50 -11.18 -13.13 -17.31
CA ASN A 50 -9.86 -12.54 -17.11
C ASN A 50 -9.88 -11.43 -16.03
N ILE A 51 -10.84 -11.48 -15.11
CA ILE A 51 -11.12 -10.37 -14.17
C ILE A 51 -9.93 -10.05 -13.26
N ASP A 52 -9.05 -11.03 -13.01
CA ASP A 52 -7.86 -10.89 -12.18
C ASP A 52 -6.69 -10.14 -12.87
N LEU A 53 -6.81 -9.85 -14.18
CA LEU A 53 -5.85 -9.02 -14.92
C LEU A 53 -6.20 -7.54 -14.87
N LEU A 54 -5.21 -6.69 -15.12
CA LEU A 54 -5.44 -5.25 -15.23
C LEU A 54 -6.27 -4.93 -16.49
N PRO A 55 -7.14 -3.89 -16.46
CA PRO A 55 -7.93 -3.50 -17.63
C PRO A 55 -7.10 -3.24 -18.90
N CYS A 56 -5.86 -2.74 -18.75
CA CYS A 56 -4.96 -2.55 -19.89
C CYS A 56 -4.49 -3.88 -20.51
N GLU A 57 -4.24 -4.90 -19.69
CA GLU A 57 -3.82 -6.23 -20.14
C GLU A 57 -4.98 -6.96 -20.83
N ILE A 58 -6.18 -6.88 -20.25
CA ILE A 58 -7.39 -7.43 -20.87
C ILE A 58 -7.63 -6.76 -22.22
N TYR A 59 -7.51 -5.44 -22.30
CA TYR A 59 -7.65 -4.72 -23.56
C TYR A 59 -6.61 -5.15 -24.59
N ALA A 60 -5.33 -5.25 -24.22
CA ALA A 60 -4.27 -5.71 -25.11
C ALA A 60 -4.54 -7.13 -25.64
N LYS A 61 -5.03 -8.05 -24.78
CA LYS A 61 -5.42 -9.41 -25.20
C LYS A 61 -6.60 -9.39 -26.17
N LEU A 62 -7.60 -8.55 -25.94
CA LEU A 62 -8.75 -8.40 -26.85
C LEU A 62 -8.32 -7.86 -28.22
N ILE A 63 -7.42 -6.87 -28.26
CA ILE A 63 -6.85 -6.34 -29.51
C ILE A 63 -6.17 -7.45 -30.31
N ASN A 64 -5.36 -8.28 -29.65
CA ASN A 64 -4.71 -9.43 -30.29
C ASN A 64 -5.70 -10.49 -30.81
N LYS A 65 -6.92 -10.52 -30.27
CA LYS A 65 -8.02 -11.38 -30.72
C LYS A 65 -8.90 -10.75 -31.81
N GLY A 66 -8.55 -9.57 -32.31
CA GLY A 66 -9.30 -8.88 -33.37
C GLY A 66 -10.44 -8.00 -32.87
N LEU A 67 -10.36 -7.47 -31.63
CA LEU A 67 -11.32 -6.49 -31.11
C LEU A 67 -11.44 -5.28 -32.04
N ASP A 68 -12.68 -4.86 -32.32
CA ASP A 68 -12.96 -3.62 -33.02
C ASP A 68 -12.39 -2.41 -32.25
N LEU A 69 -11.50 -1.66 -32.91
CA LEU A 69 -10.85 -0.47 -32.36
C LEU A 69 -11.82 0.68 -32.07
N SER A 70 -13.08 0.59 -32.49
CA SER A 70 -14.16 1.46 -32.04
C SER A 70 -14.39 1.35 -30.52
N ILE A 71 -14.15 0.17 -29.94
CA ILE A 71 -14.22 -0.11 -28.51
C ILE A 71 -12.95 0.38 -27.83
N LYS A 72 -13.11 1.28 -26.87
CA LYS A 72 -11.99 1.91 -26.17
C LYS A 72 -11.70 1.21 -24.86
N GLN A 73 -10.43 1.22 -24.44
CA GLN A 73 -9.98 0.67 -23.16
C GLN A 73 -10.82 1.16 -21.96
N LYS A 74 -11.30 2.41 -21.97
CA LYS A 74 -12.19 2.95 -20.93
C LYS A 74 -13.50 2.16 -20.76
N GLN A 75 -14.00 1.56 -21.83
CA GLN A 75 -15.21 0.74 -21.79
C GLN A 75 -14.92 -0.63 -21.20
N ILE A 76 -13.76 -1.21 -21.50
CA ILE A 76 -13.27 -2.42 -20.83
C ILE A 76 -13.08 -2.15 -19.34
N HIS A 77 -12.45 -1.03 -18.98
CA HIS A 77 -12.29 -0.61 -17.60
C HIS A 77 -13.64 -0.45 -16.89
N PHE A 78 -14.64 0.18 -17.52
CA PHE A 78 -15.97 0.32 -16.94
C PHE A 78 -16.60 -1.04 -16.58
N TRP A 79 -16.61 -2.00 -17.52
CA TRP A 79 -17.17 -3.33 -17.27
C TRP A 79 -16.35 -4.13 -16.27
N TRP A 80 -15.02 -4.06 -16.34
CA TRP A 80 -14.12 -4.65 -15.35
C TRP A 80 -14.42 -4.12 -13.94
N THR A 81 -14.61 -2.81 -13.78
CA THR A 81 -15.01 -2.22 -12.50
C THR A 81 -16.39 -2.74 -12.05
N LYS A 82 -17.38 -2.76 -12.95
CA LYS A 82 -18.73 -3.24 -12.63
C LYS A 82 -18.74 -4.71 -12.18
N PHE A 83 -17.97 -5.58 -12.85
CA PHE A 83 -17.85 -6.98 -12.45
C PHE A 83 -17.10 -7.16 -11.14
N ASN A 84 -16.04 -6.39 -10.89
CA ASN A 84 -15.36 -6.40 -9.60
C ASN A 84 -16.25 -5.89 -8.46
N GLN A 85 -17.09 -4.88 -8.70
CA GLN A 85 -18.08 -4.43 -7.72
C GLN A 85 -19.03 -5.58 -7.35
N ASN A 86 -19.58 -6.29 -8.34
CA ASN A 86 -20.43 -7.46 -8.09
C ASN A 86 -19.70 -8.59 -7.34
N ARG A 87 -18.38 -8.73 -7.54
CA ARG A 87 -17.57 -9.75 -6.87
C ARG A 87 -17.24 -9.40 -5.42
N TYR A 88 -16.98 -8.13 -5.11
CA TYR A 88 -16.38 -7.72 -3.84
C TYR A 88 -17.29 -6.87 -2.94
N ILE A 89 -18.38 -6.29 -3.45
CA ILE A 89 -19.31 -5.50 -2.63
C ILE A 89 -20.42 -6.42 -2.13
N HIS A 90 -20.36 -6.74 -0.83
CA HIS A 90 -21.31 -7.60 -0.14
C HIS A 90 -22.11 -6.86 0.95
N HIS A 91 -21.69 -5.63 1.27
CA HIS A 91 -22.24 -4.81 2.34
C HIS A 91 -21.91 -3.33 2.11
N GLU A 92 -22.77 -2.40 2.57
CA GLU A 92 -22.58 -0.95 2.41
C GLU A 92 -21.27 -0.45 3.05
N ASN A 93 -20.96 -0.94 4.25
CA ASN A 93 -19.65 -0.75 4.87
C ASN A 93 -18.57 -1.63 4.20
N SER A 94 -17.50 -1.01 3.70
CA SER A 94 -16.44 -1.72 2.97
C SER A 94 -15.61 -2.68 3.82
N PHE A 95 -15.40 -2.41 5.12
CA PHE A 95 -14.69 -3.32 6.02
C PHE A 95 -15.52 -4.60 6.24
N GLN A 96 -16.84 -4.45 6.42
CA GLN A 96 -17.75 -5.59 6.51
C GLN A 96 -17.83 -6.36 5.18
N SER A 97 -17.84 -5.67 4.03
CA SER A 97 -17.74 -6.33 2.71
C SER A 97 -16.51 -7.24 2.62
N ALA A 98 -15.34 -6.74 3.04
CA ALA A 98 -14.10 -7.53 3.03
C ALA A 98 -14.18 -8.75 3.95
N LEU A 99 -14.72 -8.59 5.17
CA LEU A 99 -14.92 -9.69 6.12
C LEU A 99 -15.85 -10.78 5.58
N ILE A 100 -16.99 -10.39 5.00
CA ILE A 100 -17.97 -11.31 4.43
C ILE A 100 -17.32 -12.09 3.28
N TRP A 101 -16.72 -11.39 2.33
CA TRP A 101 -16.06 -12.00 1.18
C TRP A 101 -14.95 -12.98 1.61
N MET A 102 -14.10 -12.59 2.58
CA MET A 102 -13.05 -13.48 3.08
C MET A 102 -13.60 -14.77 3.71
N LYS A 103 -14.72 -14.69 4.43
CA LYS A 103 -15.39 -15.86 5.00
C LYS A 103 -15.97 -16.77 3.91
N GLU A 104 -16.63 -16.20 2.91
CA GLU A 104 -17.16 -16.94 1.76
C GLU A 104 -16.07 -17.68 0.98
N GLN A 105 -14.88 -17.07 0.86
CA GLN A 105 -13.72 -17.67 0.21
C GLN A 105 -12.90 -18.57 1.15
N ASN A 106 -13.38 -18.84 2.37
CA ASN A 106 -12.71 -19.68 3.38
C ASN A 106 -11.28 -19.25 3.73
N TYR A 107 -11.00 -17.94 3.75
CA TYR A 107 -9.73 -17.44 4.27
C TYR A 107 -9.61 -17.71 5.76
N TYR A 108 -8.40 -18.10 6.19
CA TYR A 108 -8.11 -18.32 7.60
C TYR A 108 -7.77 -17.00 8.29
N ILE A 109 -8.79 -16.39 8.88
CA ILE A 109 -8.68 -15.12 9.62
C ILE A 109 -8.07 -15.41 11.00
N ILE A 110 -6.92 -14.79 11.29
CA ILE A 110 -6.17 -14.94 12.54
C ILE A 110 -6.37 -13.75 13.50
N LEU A 111 -6.88 -12.63 13.00
CA LEU A 111 -7.22 -11.46 13.80
C LEU A 111 -8.41 -10.76 13.18
N ASN A 112 -9.39 -10.36 14.00
CA ASN A 112 -10.51 -9.52 13.60
C ASN A 112 -10.88 -8.62 14.77
N LEU A 113 -10.67 -7.32 14.61
CA LEU A 113 -10.93 -6.29 15.60
C LEU A 113 -11.84 -5.23 14.98
N THR A 114 -12.82 -4.78 15.76
CA THR A 114 -13.69 -3.65 15.40
C THR A 114 -13.47 -2.44 16.30
N GLU A 115 -12.83 -2.62 17.46
CA GLU A 115 -12.56 -1.61 18.47
C GLU A 115 -11.15 -1.80 19.07
N PRO A 116 -10.41 -0.73 19.42
CA PRO A 116 -10.74 0.69 19.19
C PRO A 116 -10.57 1.13 17.73
N VAL A 117 -10.03 0.25 16.88
CA VAL A 117 -9.87 0.47 15.44
C VAL A 117 -10.15 -0.84 14.71
N GLN A 118 -10.52 -0.72 13.44
CA GLN A 118 -10.78 -1.86 12.58
C GLN A 118 -9.48 -2.50 12.11
N ALA A 119 -9.33 -3.80 12.35
CA ALA A 119 -8.19 -4.56 11.87
C ALA A 119 -8.60 -5.99 11.51
N ILE A 120 -8.08 -6.50 10.40
CA ILE A 120 -8.27 -7.88 10.01
C ILE A 120 -6.93 -8.45 9.53
N ALA A 121 -6.57 -9.62 10.02
CA ALA A 121 -5.41 -10.36 9.54
C ALA A 121 -5.77 -11.78 9.16
N PHE A 122 -5.13 -12.30 8.12
CA PHE A 122 -5.38 -13.64 7.60
C PHE A 122 -4.09 -14.25 7.04
N THR A 123 -4.00 -15.58 7.06
CA THR A 123 -2.91 -16.32 6.41
C THR A 123 -3.23 -16.60 4.94
N THR A 124 -2.20 -16.78 4.14
CA THR A 124 -2.33 -17.21 2.75
C THR A 124 -2.31 -18.73 2.65
N GLY A 125 -2.86 -19.27 1.56
CA GLY A 125 -2.72 -20.70 1.24
C GLY A 125 -1.26 -21.14 1.07
N ILE A 126 -0.34 -20.22 0.78
CA ILE A 126 1.09 -20.50 0.67
C ILE A 126 1.65 -20.86 2.04
N TYR A 127 1.29 -20.13 3.11
CA TYR A 127 1.77 -20.46 4.45
C TYR A 127 1.30 -21.85 4.89
N GLU A 128 0.06 -22.21 4.61
CA GLU A 128 -0.46 -23.56 4.86
C GLU A 128 0.30 -24.63 4.07
N HIS A 129 0.65 -24.34 2.81
CA HIS A 129 1.47 -25.23 2.00
C HIS A 129 2.88 -25.42 2.58
N LEU A 130 3.54 -24.33 2.99
CA LEU A 130 4.87 -24.40 3.62
C LEU A 130 4.84 -25.24 4.91
N LYS A 131 3.83 -25.02 5.77
CA LYS A 131 3.62 -25.82 6.99
C LYS A 131 3.38 -27.29 6.68
N LYS A 132 2.49 -27.60 5.74
CA LYS A 132 2.13 -28.98 5.37
C LYS A 132 3.34 -29.77 4.84
N ASN A 133 4.26 -29.10 4.16
CA ASN A 133 5.48 -29.71 3.64
C ASN A 133 6.66 -29.63 4.60
N ASN A 134 6.45 -29.19 5.85
CA ASN A 134 7.50 -29.00 6.86
C ASN A 134 8.67 -28.13 6.37
N ILE A 135 8.39 -27.13 5.52
CA ILE A 135 9.41 -26.19 5.05
C ILE A 135 9.71 -25.23 6.20
N HIS A 136 10.96 -25.25 6.66
CA HIS A 136 11.42 -24.35 7.70
C HIS A 136 11.69 -22.95 7.12
N ILE A 137 11.13 -21.92 7.75
CA ILE A 137 11.29 -20.53 7.32
C ILE A 137 12.41 -19.90 8.14
N HIS A 138 13.63 -19.87 7.59
CA HIS A 138 14.79 -19.28 8.27
C HIS A 138 14.76 -17.74 8.26
N GLU A 139 14.26 -17.13 7.17
CA GLU A 139 14.25 -15.69 6.96
C GLU A 139 12.83 -15.22 6.60
N CYS A 140 12.37 -14.16 7.27
CA CYS A 140 11.12 -13.50 6.92
C CYS A 140 11.28 -11.97 6.88
N ASP A 141 10.36 -11.31 6.19
CA ASP A 141 10.30 -9.87 6.09
C ASP A 141 8.94 -9.37 6.56
N ILE A 142 8.91 -8.21 7.24
CA ILE A 142 7.69 -7.44 7.45
C ILE A 142 7.78 -6.15 6.64
N ASP A 143 6.78 -5.91 5.81
CA ASP A 143 6.65 -4.69 5.02
C ASP A 143 5.26 -4.10 5.14
N ALA A 144 5.13 -2.81 4.83
CA ALA A 144 3.87 -2.09 4.90
C ALA A 144 3.69 -1.14 3.71
N THR A 145 2.46 -1.05 3.23
CA THR A 145 2.07 -0.06 2.23
C THR A 145 0.94 0.81 2.75
N TYR A 146 1.01 2.10 2.40
CA TYR A 146 0.14 3.15 2.90
C TYR A 146 -0.52 3.87 1.71
N ASN A 147 -1.65 4.55 1.96
CA ASN A 147 -2.37 5.36 0.96
C ASN A 147 -2.80 4.57 -0.30
N THR A 148 -3.11 3.29 -0.14
CA THR A 148 -3.54 2.40 -1.24
C THR A 148 -5.06 2.36 -1.43
N ASN A 149 -5.82 2.96 -0.50
CA ASN A 149 -7.28 2.93 -0.48
C ASN A 149 -7.86 4.23 0.09
N ASN A 150 -9.12 4.48 -0.23
CA ASN A 150 -9.83 5.71 0.18
C ASN A 150 -10.16 5.75 1.69
N LEU A 151 -10.05 4.62 2.39
CA LEU A 151 -10.38 4.50 3.82
C LEU A 151 -9.14 4.65 4.72
N LYS A 152 -7.98 4.95 4.14
CA LYS A 152 -6.70 5.12 4.87
C LYS A 152 -6.30 3.90 5.70
N PHE A 153 -6.69 2.71 5.28
CA PHE A 153 -6.14 1.48 5.85
C PHE A 153 -4.71 1.28 5.38
N GLU A 154 -3.88 0.74 6.26
CA GLU A 154 -2.53 0.30 6.00
C GLU A 154 -2.56 -1.22 5.75
N LEU A 155 -1.77 -1.67 4.77
CA LEU A 155 -1.62 -3.09 4.48
C LEU A 155 -0.21 -3.52 4.88
N TYR A 156 -0.13 -4.35 5.90
CA TYR A 156 1.08 -5.04 6.34
C TYR A 156 1.12 -6.44 5.76
N VAL A 157 2.32 -6.93 5.49
CA VAL A 157 2.55 -8.29 5.00
C VAL A 157 3.75 -8.90 5.72
N ILE A 158 3.66 -10.19 6.01
CA ILE A 158 4.83 -11.01 6.38
C ILE A 158 5.17 -11.88 5.18
N HIS A 159 6.39 -11.74 4.65
CA HIS A 159 6.92 -12.60 3.61
C HIS A 159 7.91 -13.61 4.21
N ALA A 160 7.90 -14.86 3.75
CA ALA A 160 9.02 -15.78 3.93
C ALA A 160 9.96 -15.66 2.74
N LYS A 161 11.23 -15.91 2.97
CA LYS A 161 12.20 -16.17 1.90
C LYS A 161 12.58 -17.63 1.94
N VAL A 162 12.24 -18.35 0.87
CA VAL A 162 12.54 -19.77 0.68
C VAL A 162 13.31 -19.89 -0.63
N ASP A 163 14.52 -20.44 -0.57
CA ASP A 163 15.42 -20.61 -1.72
C ASP A 163 15.64 -19.33 -2.56
N GLY A 164 15.72 -18.18 -1.88
CA GLY A 164 15.90 -16.88 -2.52
C GLY A 164 14.62 -16.28 -3.13
N VAL A 165 13.47 -16.94 -3.00
CA VAL A 165 12.16 -16.46 -3.47
C VAL A 165 11.30 -16.00 -2.30
N GLY A 166 10.66 -14.84 -2.46
CA GLY A 166 9.74 -14.27 -1.48
C GLY A 166 8.32 -14.81 -1.62
N PHE A 167 7.72 -15.23 -0.51
CA PHE A 167 6.36 -15.78 -0.44
C PHE A 167 5.53 -15.08 0.63
N PRO A 168 4.36 -14.50 0.32
CA PRO A 168 3.50 -13.88 1.32
C PRO A 168 2.87 -14.95 2.22
N LEU A 169 3.10 -14.84 3.52
CA LEU A 169 2.57 -15.76 4.53
C LEU A 169 1.24 -15.29 5.09
N ALA A 170 1.15 -14.00 5.37
CA ALA A 170 -0.01 -13.41 6.00
C ALA A 170 -0.07 -11.91 5.71
N TYR A 171 -1.29 -11.38 5.74
CA TYR A 171 -1.57 -9.96 5.61
C TYR A 171 -2.32 -9.46 6.84
N LEU A 172 -2.09 -8.20 7.18
CA LEU A 172 -2.85 -7.43 8.15
C LEU A 172 -3.32 -6.14 7.48
N PHE A 173 -4.63 -5.93 7.47
CA PHE A 173 -5.27 -4.69 7.05
C PHE A 173 -5.71 -3.93 8.29
N LEU A 174 -5.13 -2.74 8.50
CA LEU A 174 -5.26 -1.96 9.73
C LEU A 174 -5.75 -0.56 9.42
N GLU A 175 -6.82 -0.14 10.08
CA GLU A 175 -7.33 1.22 10.00
C GLU A 175 -6.32 2.24 10.56
N ASN A 176 -6.01 3.28 9.78
CA ASN A 176 -5.20 4.41 10.20
C ASN A 176 -5.83 5.76 9.78
N ASN A 177 -7.07 5.99 10.22
CA ASN A 177 -7.84 7.22 9.93
C ASN A 177 -7.64 8.36 10.95
N GLY A 178 -6.58 8.31 11.76
CA GLY A 178 -6.31 9.28 12.83
C GLY A 178 -6.79 8.86 14.22
N ASN A 179 -7.62 7.80 14.31
CA ASN A 179 -7.98 7.17 15.59
C ASN A 179 -6.90 6.21 16.12
N CYS A 180 -5.97 5.81 15.24
CA CYS A 180 -4.87 4.92 15.58
C CYS A 180 -3.69 5.74 16.13
N GLY A 181 -3.67 5.98 17.45
CA GLY A 181 -2.47 6.48 18.12
C GLY A 181 -1.28 5.53 17.93
N ASN A 182 -0.05 6.04 17.96
CA ASN A 182 1.16 5.22 17.76
C ASN A 182 1.22 3.97 18.67
N GLY A 183 0.65 4.05 19.88
CA GLY A 183 0.50 2.91 20.80
C GLY A 183 -0.42 1.83 20.23
N THR A 184 -1.66 2.19 19.88
CA THR A 184 -2.67 1.28 19.29
C THR A 184 -2.14 0.55 18.06
N ARG A 185 -1.47 1.27 17.15
CA ARG A 185 -0.87 0.67 15.96
C ARG A 185 0.14 -0.41 16.32
N THR A 186 1.02 -0.09 17.27
CA THR A 186 2.06 -1.02 17.75
C THR A 186 1.44 -2.23 18.44
N ASP A 187 0.39 -2.05 19.22
CA ASP A 187 -0.32 -3.14 19.89
C ASP A 187 -1.01 -4.09 18.90
N ILE A 188 -1.59 -3.58 17.82
CA ILE A 188 -2.21 -4.44 16.81
C ILE A 188 -1.16 -5.19 16.00
N ILE A 189 -0.05 -4.54 15.62
CA ILE A 189 1.07 -5.22 14.95
C ILE A 189 1.67 -6.30 15.88
N ASN A 190 1.77 -6.02 17.18
CA ASN A 190 2.14 -7.01 18.20
C ASN A 190 1.18 -8.20 18.19
N MET A 191 -0.13 -7.97 18.18
CA MET A 191 -1.14 -9.03 18.12
C MET A 191 -1.01 -9.85 16.84
N PHE A 192 -0.82 -9.21 15.70
CA PHE A 192 -0.61 -9.88 14.42
C PHE A 192 0.65 -10.78 14.42
N CYS A 193 1.79 -10.25 14.86
CA CYS A 193 3.02 -11.03 14.98
C CYS A 193 2.84 -12.19 15.98
N LYS A 194 2.16 -11.96 17.10
CA LYS A 194 1.85 -12.99 18.10
C LYS A 194 1.02 -14.12 17.50
N GLN A 195 -0.01 -13.81 16.70
CA GLN A 195 -0.81 -14.82 16.02
C GLN A 195 0.06 -15.67 15.10
N MET A 196 0.95 -15.06 14.32
CA MET A 196 1.86 -15.80 13.44
C MET A 196 2.84 -16.69 14.22
N LYS A 197 3.36 -16.23 15.36
CA LYS A 197 4.18 -17.08 16.24
C LYS A 197 3.40 -18.26 16.81
N LEU A 198 2.16 -18.05 17.25
CA LEU A 198 1.28 -19.14 17.73
C LEU A 198 0.98 -20.16 16.62
N GLN A 199 0.94 -19.71 15.37
CA GLN A 199 0.78 -20.54 14.18
C GLN A 199 2.09 -21.24 13.75
N GLY A 200 3.17 -21.13 14.53
CA GLY A 200 4.42 -21.85 14.33
C GLY A 200 5.53 -21.08 13.60
N LEU A 201 5.31 -19.82 13.20
CA LEU A 201 6.34 -19.03 12.54
C LEU A 201 7.45 -18.64 13.54
N ASN A 202 8.66 -19.19 13.36
CA ASN A 202 9.83 -18.95 14.20
C ASN A 202 11.09 -18.77 13.33
N PRO A 203 11.27 -17.59 12.73
CA PRO A 203 12.41 -17.32 11.85
C PRO A 203 13.69 -17.08 12.64
N GLU A 204 14.84 -17.35 12.03
CA GLU A 204 16.15 -16.99 12.58
C GLU A 204 16.48 -15.52 12.30
N PHE A 205 16.05 -15.02 11.14
CA PHE A 205 16.25 -13.65 10.68
C PHE A 205 14.92 -13.00 10.33
N LEU A 206 14.73 -11.76 10.78
CA LEU A 206 13.58 -10.94 10.38
C LEU A 206 14.07 -9.59 9.86
N LEU A 207 13.71 -9.25 8.63
CA LEU A 207 14.00 -7.94 8.07
C LEU A 207 12.74 -7.06 8.05
N THR A 208 12.90 -5.78 8.30
CA THR A 208 11.80 -4.81 8.30
C THR A 208 12.30 -3.43 7.89
N ASP A 209 11.41 -2.54 7.45
CA ASP A 209 11.78 -1.11 7.31
C ASP A 209 12.13 -0.52 8.69
N LYS A 210 12.65 0.71 8.71
CA LYS A 210 12.90 1.47 9.94
C LYS A 210 11.59 2.01 10.54
N ASP A 211 10.62 1.13 10.77
CA ASP A 211 9.39 1.42 11.48
C ASP A 211 9.46 0.91 12.92
N PHE A 212 9.33 1.83 13.88
CA PHE A 212 9.46 1.49 15.30
C PHE A 212 8.38 0.52 15.78
N ALA A 213 7.18 0.55 15.22
CA ALA A 213 6.11 -0.34 15.63
C ALA A 213 6.41 -1.78 15.18
N GLN A 214 6.85 -1.96 13.93
CA GLN A 214 7.28 -3.26 13.39
C GLN A 214 8.50 -3.81 14.16
N ILE A 215 9.52 -2.98 14.41
CA ILE A 215 10.72 -3.39 15.16
C ILE A 215 10.36 -3.81 16.58
N THR A 216 9.59 -2.98 17.29
CA THR A 216 9.17 -3.26 18.67
C THR A 216 8.37 -4.56 18.74
N ALA A 217 7.43 -4.75 17.81
CA ALA A 217 6.62 -5.96 17.77
C ALA A 217 7.45 -7.20 17.48
N SER A 218 8.36 -7.12 16.52
CA SER A 218 9.25 -8.21 16.16
C SER A 218 10.14 -8.61 17.33
N GLN A 219 10.75 -7.64 18.02
CA GLN A 219 11.63 -7.86 19.18
C GLN A 219 10.87 -8.51 20.34
N ARG A 220 9.63 -8.07 20.57
CA ARG A 220 8.79 -8.58 21.66
C ARG A 220 8.32 -10.02 21.40
N ILE A 221 7.94 -10.32 20.17
CA ILE A 221 7.36 -11.62 19.82
C ILE A 221 8.45 -12.65 19.54
N TRP A 222 9.48 -12.31 18.78
CA TRP A 222 10.54 -13.23 18.39
C TRP A 222 11.88 -12.88 19.06
N VAL A 223 11.94 -13.15 20.36
CA VAL A 223 13.08 -12.80 21.25
C VAL A 223 14.43 -13.38 20.82
N ASN A 224 14.44 -14.51 20.11
CA ASN A 224 15.66 -15.19 19.66
C ASN A 224 16.00 -14.92 18.18
N THR A 225 15.17 -14.12 17.49
CA THR A 225 15.34 -13.80 16.07
C THR A 225 16.25 -12.60 15.91
N LYS A 226 17.17 -12.67 14.96
CA LYS A 226 18.03 -11.54 14.60
C LYS A 226 17.24 -10.56 13.73
N ILE A 227 16.88 -9.44 14.32
CA ILE A 227 16.11 -8.39 13.63
C ILE A 227 17.05 -7.42 12.93
N GLN A 228 16.76 -7.17 11.66
CA GLN A 228 17.59 -6.34 10.79
C GLN A 228 16.75 -5.33 10.03
N LEU A 229 17.37 -4.22 9.68
CA LEU A 229 16.77 -3.30 8.74
C LEU A 229 16.91 -3.85 7.32
N CYS A 230 15.84 -3.75 6.54
CA CYS A 230 15.81 -4.17 5.15
C CYS A 230 16.81 -3.35 4.33
N ARG A 231 17.77 -4.06 3.73
CA ARG A 231 18.86 -3.46 2.93
C ARG A 231 18.34 -2.56 1.82
N TRP A 232 17.26 -2.97 1.14
CA TRP A 232 16.66 -2.17 0.06
C TRP A 232 16.12 -0.84 0.57
N HIS A 233 15.39 -0.86 1.69
CA HIS A 233 14.84 0.34 2.32
C HIS A 233 15.93 1.29 2.81
N ILE A 234 17.01 0.75 3.38
CA ILE A 234 18.17 1.55 3.80
C ILE A 234 18.84 2.18 2.59
N LYS A 235 19.12 1.39 1.54
CA LYS A 235 19.72 1.90 0.30
C LYS A 235 18.90 3.05 -0.26
N ARG A 236 17.60 2.84 -0.42
CA ARG A 236 16.66 3.86 -0.90
C ARG A 236 16.70 5.13 -0.04
N SER A 237 16.65 4.98 1.28
CA SER A 237 16.66 6.09 2.23
C SER A 237 17.97 6.89 2.18
N VAL A 238 19.10 6.19 2.10
CA VAL A 238 20.44 6.78 1.99
C VAL A 238 20.58 7.51 0.66
N GLU A 239 20.28 6.86 -0.46
CA GLU A 239 20.36 7.46 -1.79
C GLU A 239 19.46 8.70 -1.89
N ALA A 240 18.24 8.64 -1.36
CA ALA A 240 17.33 9.78 -1.29
C ALA A 240 17.93 10.93 -0.46
N ARG A 241 18.55 10.63 0.69
CA ARG A 241 19.20 11.66 1.51
C ARG A 241 20.42 12.27 0.83
N LEU A 242 21.28 11.45 0.21
CA LEU A 242 22.47 11.90 -0.52
C LEU A 242 22.10 12.75 -1.74
N ALA A 243 20.96 12.47 -2.38
CA ALA A 243 20.44 13.26 -3.49
C ALA A 243 19.70 14.53 -3.07
N SER A 244 19.33 14.66 -1.79
CA SER A 244 18.52 15.77 -1.30
C SER A 244 19.37 17.00 -0.98
N ASN A 245 19.03 18.11 -1.62
CA ASN A 245 19.54 19.45 -1.26
C ASN A 245 18.61 20.16 -0.27
N LYS A 246 17.61 19.46 0.30
CA LYS A 246 16.78 20.03 1.35
C LYS A 246 17.66 20.27 2.58
N LEU A 247 17.73 21.53 2.98
CA LEU A 247 18.28 21.92 4.28
C LEU A 247 17.53 21.12 5.34
N SER A 248 18.28 20.46 6.23
CA SER A 248 17.66 19.91 7.43
C SER A 248 17.00 21.07 8.16
N GLN A 249 15.67 21.01 8.37
CA GLN A 249 15.05 21.82 9.40
C GLN A 249 15.74 21.43 10.70
N ARG A 250 16.67 22.26 11.18
CA ARG A 250 17.20 22.07 12.51
C ARG A 250 16.04 22.34 13.46
N ASN A 251 15.67 21.36 14.28
CA ASN A 251 15.01 21.66 15.53
C ASN A 251 15.85 22.73 16.23
N THR A 252 15.21 23.76 16.77
CA THR A 252 15.84 24.86 17.50
C THR A 252 16.79 24.29 18.55
N TYR A 253 18.08 24.22 18.21
CA TYR A 253 19.09 23.70 19.12
C TYR A 253 19.22 24.68 20.27
N VAL A 254 18.91 24.23 21.48
CA VAL A 254 19.07 25.01 22.70
C VAL A 254 20.30 24.49 23.44
N GLY A 255 21.40 25.25 23.38
CA GLY A 255 22.68 24.85 24.00
C GLY A 255 22.56 24.56 25.50
N LEU A 256 21.64 25.24 26.18
CA LEU A 256 21.33 25.00 27.59
C LEU A 256 20.77 23.58 27.82
N THR A 257 19.80 23.15 27.01
CA THR A 257 19.18 21.82 27.09
C THR A 257 20.18 20.72 26.77
N ALA A 258 21.02 20.94 25.75
CA ALA A 258 22.06 19.99 25.38
C ALA A 258 23.13 19.84 26.47
N HIS A 259 23.55 20.94 27.11
CA HIS A 259 24.49 20.90 28.23
C HIS A 259 23.92 20.17 29.46
N HIS A 260 22.63 20.38 29.74
CA HIS A 260 21.95 19.68 30.84
C HIS A 260 21.90 18.16 30.61
N GLN A 261 21.69 17.72 29.36
CA GLN A 261 21.68 16.29 29.02
C GLN A 261 23.09 15.71 28.87
N PHE A 262 24.05 16.54 28.44
CA PHE A 262 25.43 16.16 28.13
C PHE A 262 26.40 17.25 28.60
N SER A 263 26.95 17.10 29.81
CA SER A 263 27.76 18.12 30.48
C SER A 263 29.04 18.55 29.73
N PHE A 264 29.52 17.74 28.80
CA PHE A 264 30.67 18.08 27.95
C PHE A 264 30.35 19.10 26.85
N ILE A 265 29.07 19.33 26.52
CA ILE A 265 28.66 20.30 25.50
C ILE A 265 28.60 21.68 26.12
N LYS A 266 29.36 22.66 25.65
CA LYS A 266 29.29 24.03 26.19
C LYS A 266 27.88 24.61 26.02
N ASN A 267 27.35 25.24 27.07
CA ASN A 267 26.03 25.92 27.02
C ASN A 267 25.96 27.06 25.99
N THR A 268 27.11 27.63 25.61
CA THR A 268 27.29 28.64 24.56
C THR A 268 27.53 28.06 23.17
N PHE A 269 27.54 26.72 23.02
CA PHE A 269 27.71 26.11 21.71
C PHE A 269 26.53 26.51 20.82
N ILE A 270 26.82 27.22 19.73
CA ILE A 270 25.86 27.53 18.68
C ILE A 270 26.31 26.73 17.46
N PRO A 271 25.50 25.80 16.94
CA PRO A 271 25.88 25.07 15.75
C PRO A 271 25.98 26.04 14.56
N PRO A 272 27.00 25.93 13.69
CA PRO A 272 27.27 26.89 12.62
C PRO A 272 26.03 27.16 11.76
N SER A 273 25.82 28.44 11.38
CA SER A 273 24.67 28.97 10.61
C SER A 273 24.27 28.12 9.39
N PRO A 274 23.03 28.25 8.86
CA PRO A 274 22.54 27.34 7.84
C PRO A 274 23.48 27.31 6.63
N ILE A 275 23.74 26.08 6.19
CA ILE A 275 24.42 25.76 4.96
C ILE A 275 23.83 26.66 3.84
N PRO A 276 24.66 27.36 3.03
CA PRO A 276 24.18 28.28 2.01
C PRO A 276 23.11 27.65 1.10
N LYS A 277 22.12 28.44 0.67
CA LYS A 277 21.16 28.02 -0.37
C LYS A 277 21.94 27.55 -1.60
N GLY A 278 21.65 26.35 -2.09
CA GLY A 278 22.35 25.73 -3.22
C GLY A 278 23.49 24.79 -2.86
N THR A 279 23.80 24.59 -1.57
CA THR A 279 24.81 23.60 -1.19
C THR A 279 24.31 22.19 -1.47
N ILE A 280 25.12 21.44 -2.21
CA ILE A 280 24.90 20.03 -2.50
C ILE A 280 25.28 19.24 -1.24
N PHE A 281 24.33 18.53 -0.63
CA PHE A 281 24.59 17.73 0.57
C PHE A 281 25.64 16.64 0.30
N CYS A 282 25.53 15.96 -0.85
CA CYS A 282 26.54 15.01 -1.31
C CYS A 282 26.70 15.09 -2.85
N PRO A 283 27.91 15.46 -3.34
CA PRO A 283 28.24 15.44 -4.77
C PRO A 283 27.96 14.07 -5.39
N LYS A 284 27.49 14.04 -6.65
CA LYS A 284 27.00 12.82 -7.31
C LYS A 284 28.08 11.74 -7.41
N GLU A 285 29.31 12.16 -7.65
CA GLU A 285 30.52 11.37 -7.74
C GLU A 285 30.86 10.64 -6.43
N LEU A 286 30.52 11.21 -5.27
CA LEU A 286 30.82 10.60 -3.96
C LEU A 286 29.73 9.63 -3.47
N ARG A 287 28.52 9.68 -4.05
CA ARG A 287 27.39 8.86 -3.58
C ARG A 287 27.67 7.37 -3.64
N LYS A 288 28.38 6.92 -4.68
CA LYS A 288 28.77 5.50 -4.83
C LYS A 288 29.74 5.07 -3.73
N GLU A 289 30.70 5.91 -3.37
CA GLU A 289 31.68 5.60 -2.32
C GLU A 289 31.02 5.56 -0.93
N VAL A 290 30.09 6.48 -0.66
CA VAL A 290 29.28 6.43 0.58
C VAL A 290 28.50 5.11 0.66
N TRP A 291 27.85 4.70 -0.44
CA TRP A 291 27.15 3.42 -0.46
C TRP A 291 28.10 2.23 -0.26
N LYS A 292 29.28 2.21 -0.90
CA LYS A 292 30.29 1.15 -0.68
C LYS A 292 30.70 1.01 0.79
N ILE A 293 30.84 2.13 1.51
CA ILE A 293 31.16 2.10 2.95
C ILE A 293 30.00 1.48 3.73
N MET A 294 28.77 1.90 3.44
CA MET A 294 27.57 1.34 4.10
C MET A 294 27.38 -0.15 3.79
N ASP A 295 27.66 -0.55 2.55
CA ASP A 295 27.50 -1.92 2.07
C ASP A 295 28.34 -2.91 2.88
N LYS A 296 29.55 -2.52 3.29
CA LYS A 296 30.43 -3.34 4.16
C LYS A 296 29.75 -3.76 5.47
N HIS A 297 28.79 -2.98 5.97
CA HIS A 297 28.06 -3.32 7.20
C HIS A 297 26.91 -4.31 6.98
N PHE A 298 26.53 -4.57 5.73
CA PHE A 298 25.49 -5.55 5.36
C PHE A 298 26.06 -6.89 4.89
N ILE A 299 27.32 -6.92 4.44
CA ILE A 299 27.97 -8.13 3.88
C ILE A 299 28.24 -9.21 4.95
N TYR A 300 28.24 -8.87 6.24
CA TYR A 300 28.56 -9.81 7.32
C TYR A 300 27.35 -10.53 7.95
N ILE A 301 26.22 -10.64 7.26
CA ILE A 301 24.97 -11.09 7.90
C ILE A 301 24.15 -12.13 7.11
N HIS A 302 24.82 -12.99 6.36
CA HIS A 302 24.26 -14.25 5.88
C HIS A 302 25.12 -15.41 6.39
#